data_AF-A0A1F4V302-F1
#
_entry.id   AF-A0A1F4V302-F1
#
_cell.length_a   1.000
_cell.length_b   1.000
_cell.length_c   1.000
_cell.angle_alpha   90.00
_cell.angle_beta   90.00
_cell.angle_gamma   90.00
#
_symmetry.space_group_name_H-M   'P 1'
#
loop_
_entity.id
_entity.type
_entity.pdbx_description
1 polymer ?
#
loop_
_entity_poly.entity_id
_entity_poly.type
_entity_poly.pdbx_seq_one_letter_code
_entity_poly.pdbx_strand_id
1 'polypeptide(L)'
;MDFNKRWLLVIIVVMINLLMEYSLRGINNFLKTPALSVLLILNYLPYYALLEHAIGAYKLKDYQLWILAQIFGLMWQLVSVAALFYPPLTLGVNAGVLFINNLIWWPTLQALLAFYIARRIIPGIDRQKPLLGRKGVAALFIMFILVSFSFHLFAPGLRYPQIHQILILAILISILAYVFKKSVKRNLAMPVKFVPGKFLDLLSIFTIVYLIISFFYFTQDQSILNTTILNKQALRVNVPVSISIATMLLVYRLKTKKTIPL
;
A
#
# COMPACT_ATOMS: atom_id res chain seq x y z
N MET A 1 7.49 -4.49 25.91
CA MET A 1 6.18 -3.84 25.68
C MET A 1 6.04 -3.29 24.26
N ASP A 2 7.09 -2.69 23.67
CA ASP A 2 7.01 -2.10 22.30
C ASP A 2 6.84 -3.12 21.17
N PHE A 3 7.33 -4.35 21.32
CA PHE A 3 7.12 -5.40 20.32
C PHE A 3 5.63 -5.61 20.02
N ASN A 4 4.81 -5.72 21.08
CA ASN A 4 3.36 -5.88 20.94
C ASN A 4 2.71 -4.64 20.32
N LYS A 5 3.16 -3.43 20.69
CA LYS A 5 2.65 -2.18 20.10
C LYS A 5 2.96 -2.07 18.61
N ARG A 6 4.14 -2.54 18.17
CA ARG A 6 4.53 -2.53 16.75
C ARG A 6 3.74 -3.52 15.92
N TRP A 7 3.48 -4.72 16.44
CA TRP A 7 2.57 -5.65 15.76
C TRP A 7 1.14 -5.13 15.72
N LEU A 8 0.65 -4.51 16.80
CA LEU A 8 -0.65 -3.85 16.80
C LEU A 8 -0.70 -2.72 15.75
N LEU A 9 0.38 -1.94 15.61
CA LEU A 9 0.50 -0.93 14.56
C LEU A 9 0.38 -1.57 13.17
N VAL A 10 1.10 -2.66 12.90
CA VAL A 10 1.01 -3.39 11.62
C VAL A 10 -0.42 -3.85 11.37
N ILE A 11 -1.10 -4.42 12.37
CA ILE A 11 -2.49 -4.87 12.26
C ILE A 11 -3.41 -3.70 11.91
N ILE A 12 -3.27 -2.55 12.58
CA ILE A 12 -4.07 -1.35 12.25
C ILE A 12 -3.82 -0.91 10.81
N VAL A 13 -2.56 -0.88 10.35
CA VAL A 13 -2.23 -0.54 8.96
C VAL A 13 -2.89 -1.54 8.00
N VAL A 14 -2.86 -2.85 8.29
CA VAL A 14 -3.56 -3.87 7.49
C VAL A 14 -5.06 -3.59 7.44
N MET A 15 -5.71 -3.29 8.57
CA MET A 15 -7.15 -3.02 8.61
C MET A 15 -7.53 -1.77 7.82
N ILE A 16 -6.76 -0.69 7.92
CA ILE A 16 -6.96 0.52 7.10
C ILE A 16 -6.87 0.19 5.61
N ASN A 17 -5.92 -0.67 5.24
CA ASN A 17 -5.71 -1.08 3.86
C ASN A 17 -6.79 -1.99 3.31
N LEU A 18 -7.34 -2.88 4.14
CA LEU A 18 -8.54 -3.64 3.78
C LEU A 18 -9.73 -2.70 3.59
N LEU A 19 -9.93 -1.72 4.47
CA LEU A 19 -10.97 -0.71 4.29
C LEU A 19 -10.78 0.06 2.96
N MET A 20 -9.54 0.41 2.61
CA MET A 20 -9.24 1.02 1.30
C MET A 20 -9.60 0.10 0.12
N GLU A 21 -9.19 -1.17 0.15
CA GLU A 21 -9.56 -2.14 -0.90
C GLU A 21 -11.06 -2.30 -1.03
N TYR A 22 -11.76 -2.49 0.09
CA TYR A 22 -13.19 -2.71 0.07
C TYR A 22 -13.98 -1.43 -0.18
N SER A 23 -13.42 -0.24 0.02
CA SER A 23 -14.04 1.00 -0.44
C SER A 23 -14.16 1.08 -1.98
N LEU A 24 -13.32 0.34 -2.71
CA LEU A 24 -13.37 0.20 -4.18
C LEU A 24 -14.30 -0.93 -4.65
N ARG A 25 -14.68 -1.84 -3.75
CA ARG A 25 -15.41 -3.09 -4.07
C ARG A 25 -16.82 -3.12 -3.47
N GLY A 26 -17.04 -2.41 -2.37
CA GLY A 26 -18.24 -2.46 -1.55
C GLY A 26 -18.31 -3.67 -0.61
N ILE A 27 -19.13 -3.59 0.43
CA ILE A 27 -19.34 -4.66 1.42
C ILE A 27 -19.85 -5.97 0.80
N ASN A 28 -20.63 -5.89 -0.28
CA ASN A 28 -21.17 -7.09 -0.95
C ASN A 28 -20.06 -8.00 -1.49
N ASN A 29 -18.95 -7.43 -1.96
CA ASN A 29 -17.80 -8.22 -2.42
C ASN A 29 -17.08 -8.93 -1.26
N PHE A 30 -17.03 -8.32 -0.08
CA PHE A 30 -16.49 -8.96 1.13
C PHE A 30 -17.26 -10.24 1.47
N LEU A 31 -18.60 -10.18 1.40
CA LEU A 31 -19.48 -11.32 1.69
C LEU A 31 -19.46 -12.39 0.59
N LYS A 32 -19.36 -11.99 -0.68
CA LYS A 32 -19.38 -12.91 -1.83
C LYS A 32 -18.04 -13.63 -2.06
N THR A 33 -16.93 -13.00 -1.69
CA THR A 33 -15.57 -13.54 -1.94
C THR A 33 -14.72 -13.55 -0.67
N PRO A 34 -15.12 -14.27 0.39
CA PRO A 34 -14.40 -14.28 1.66
C PRO A 34 -12.95 -14.77 1.54
N ALA A 35 -12.69 -15.69 0.59
CA ALA A 35 -11.34 -16.16 0.28
C ALA A 35 -10.41 -15.01 -0.16
N LEU A 36 -10.91 -14.05 -0.96
CA LEU A 36 -10.14 -12.88 -1.36
C LEU A 36 -9.77 -12.01 -0.15
N SER A 37 -10.70 -11.84 0.79
CA SER A 37 -10.46 -11.10 2.04
C SER A 37 -9.32 -11.72 2.85
N VAL A 38 -9.32 -13.05 2.97
CA VAL A 38 -8.27 -13.80 3.67
C VAL A 38 -6.93 -13.63 2.95
N LEU A 39 -6.90 -13.74 1.62
CA LEU A 39 -5.67 -13.54 0.84
C LEU A 39 -5.14 -12.12 0.95
N LEU A 40 -6.00 -11.10 0.94
CA LEU A 40 -5.59 -9.72 1.15
C LEU A 40 -4.98 -9.53 2.54
N ILE A 41 -5.58 -10.10 3.60
CA ILE A 41 -5.00 -10.08 4.95
C ILE A 41 -3.62 -10.75 4.95
N LEU A 42 -3.53 -11.97 4.41
CA LEU A 42 -2.30 -12.75 4.36
C LEU A 42 -1.21 -12.12 3.49
N ASN A 43 -1.58 -11.25 2.55
CA ASN A 43 -0.63 -10.51 1.73
C ASN A 43 -0.19 -9.19 2.39
N TYR A 44 -1.13 -8.45 2.96
CA TYR A 44 -0.87 -7.17 3.61
C TYR A 44 -0.11 -7.33 4.92
N LEU A 45 -0.35 -8.39 5.69
CA LEU A 45 0.36 -8.62 6.94
C LEU A 45 1.89 -8.72 6.76
N PRO A 46 2.44 -9.61 5.91
CA PRO A 46 3.88 -9.67 5.66
C PRO A 46 4.38 -8.38 5.00
N TYR A 47 3.63 -7.79 4.07
CA TYR A 47 4.01 -6.54 3.42
C TYR A 47 4.24 -5.40 4.43
N TYR A 48 3.25 -5.10 5.28
CA TYR A 48 3.36 -4.01 6.25
C TYR A 48 4.30 -4.32 7.41
N ALA A 49 4.46 -5.60 7.79
CA ALA A 49 5.48 -6.01 8.76
C ALA A 49 6.90 -5.78 8.22
N LEU A 50 7.15 -6.04 6.93
CA LEU A 50 8.44 -5.76 6.28
C LEU A 50 8.70 -4.26 6.16
N LEU A 51 7.67 -3.46 5.84
CA LEU A 51 7.79 -1.99 5.85
C LEU A 51 8.10 -1.46 7.26
N GLU A 52 7.36 -1.89 8.28
CA GLU A 52 7.61 -1.50 9.68
C GLU A 52 9.00 -1.93 10.15
N HIS A 53 9.44 -3.15 9.77
CA HIS A 53 10.80 -3.60 9.99
C HIS A 53 11.80 -2.64 9.36
N ALA A 54 11.63 -2.29 8.08
CA ALA A 54 12.54 -1.42 7.35
C ALA A 54 12.59 -0.01 7.93
N ILE A 55 11.44 0.56 8.34
CA ILE A 55 11.38 1.86 9.01
C ILE A 55 12.21 1.85 10.29
N GLY A 56 12.08 0.80 11.12
CA GLY A 56 12.86 0.66 12.35
C GLY A 56 14.35 0.38 12.11
N ALA A 57 14.67 -0.55 11.19
CA ALA A 57 16.03 -0.99 10.92
C ALA A 57 16.89 0.07 10.21
N TYR A 58 16.30 0.80 9.26
CA TYR A 58 17.01 1.75 8.40
C TYR A 58 16.67 3.22 8.67
N LYS A 59 15.84 3.50 9.70
CA LYS A 59 15.37 4.86 10.05
C LYS A 59 14.83 5.61 8.84
N LEU A 60 13.95 4.93 8.08
CA LEU A 60 13.45 5.45 6.81
C LEU A 60 12.69 6.77 7.01
N LYS A 61 13.05 7.77 6.21
CA LYS A 61 12.22 8.95 5.96
C LYS A 61 11.06 8.59 5.04
N ASP A 62 10.02 9.39 5.03
CA ASP A 62 8.79 9.11 4.28
C ASP A 62 9.01 9.00 2.77
N TYR A 63 10.05 9.63 2.16
CA TYR A 63 10.28 9.46 0.72
C TYR A 63 10.94 8.11 0.45
N GLN A 64 11.72 7.61 1.42
CA GLN A 64 12.35 6.30 1.35
C GLN A 64 11.30 5.22 1.58
N LEU A 65 10.36 5.44 2.51
CA LEU A 65 9.20 4.55 2.65
C LEU A 65 8.35 4.57 1.38
N TRP A 66 8.12 5.74 0.79
CA TRP A 66 7.37 5.88 -0.47
C TRP A 66 8.03 5.14 -1.64
N ILE A 67 9.37 5.19 -1.76
CA ILE A 67 10.12 4.39 -2.74
C ILE A 67 10.04 2.90 -2.41
N LEU A 68 10.19 2.51 -1.14
CA LEU A 68 10.14 1.11 -0.75
C LEU A 68 8.76 0.50 -0.98
N ALA A 69 7.69 1.23 -0.68
CA ALA A 69 6.32 0.83 -0.95
C ALA A 69 6.08 0.62 -2.45
N GLN A 70 6.69 1.44 -3.32
CA GLN A 70 6.67 1.20 -4.77
C GLN A 70 7.36 -0.07 -5.19
N ILE A 71 8.53 -0.36 -4.63
CA ILE A 71 9.27 -1.59 -4.94
C ILE A 71 8.38 -2.80 -4.65
N PHE A 72 7.80 -2.87 -3.44
CA PHE A 72 6.88 -3.95 -3.09
C PHE A 72 5.61 -3.98 -3.95
N GLY A 73 5.07 -2.82 -4.30
CA GLY A 73 3.94 -2.73 -5.21
C GLY A 73 4.25 -3.31 -6.59
N LEU A 74 5.36 -2.90 -7.20
CA LEU A 74 5.83 -3.45 -8.47
C LEU A 74 6.14 -4.95 -8.36
N MET A 75 6.69 -5.40 -7.22
CA MET A 75 6.89 -6.82 -6.95
C MET A 75 5.56 -7.57 -6.93
N TRP A 76 4.53 -7.03 -6.28
CA TRP A 76 3.18 -7.61 -6.33
C TRP A 76 2.66 -7.67 -7.77
N GLN A 77 2.85 -6.63 -8.58
CA GLN A 77 2.45 -6.64 -10.01
C GLN A 77 3.24 -7.65 -10.84
N LEU A 78 4.49 -7.93 -10.44
CA LEU A 78 5.35 -8.90 -11.09
C LEU A 78 4.93 -10.33 -10.80
N VAL A 79 4.52 -10.63 -9.56
CA VAL A 79 4.21 -12.01 -9.12
C VAL A 79 2.71 -12.30 -9.01
N SER A 80 1.85 -11.33 -9.27
CA SER A 80 0.40 -11.44 -9.17
C SER A 80 -0.28 -11.05 -10.50
N VAL A 81 -1.58 -11.25 -10.54
CA VAL A 81 -2.43 -10.77 -11.64
C VAL A 81 -2.78 -9.30 -11.44
N ALA A 82 -2.73 -8.49 -12.49
CA ALA A 82 -2.89 -7.04 -12.33
C ALA A 82 -3.72 -6.39 -13.45
N ALA A 83 -4.47 -5.34 -13.06
CA ALA A 83 -5.15 -4.44 -14.00
C ALA A 83 -4.15 -3.71 -14.93
N LEU A 84 -2.88 -3.64 -14.52
CA LEU A 84 -1.78 -3.01 -15.26
C LEU A 84 -1.59 -3.58 -16.67
N PHE A 85 -1.96 -4.84 -16.91
CA PHE A 85 -1.77 -5.52 -18.19
C PHE A 85 -2.99 -5.43 -19.11
N TYR A 86 -3.95 -4.57 -18.78
CA TYR A 86 -5.10 -4.27 -19.64
C TYR A 86 -4.90 -3.00 -20.46
N PRO A 87 -5.34 -2.97 -21.72
CA PRO A 87 -5.28 -1.77 -22.57
C PRO A 87 -5.89 -0.52 -21.92
N PRO A 88 -5.43 0.69 -22.29
CA PRO A 88 -4.37 0.96 -23.28
C PRO A 88 -2.96 0.66 -22.73
N LEU A 89 -2.13 0.00 -23.54
CA LEU A 89 -0.76 -0.38 -23.17
C LEU A 89 0.27 0.54 -23.85
N THR A 90 1.23 1.04 -23.09
CA THR A 90 2.41 1.76 -23.56
C THR A 90 3.63 1.01 -23.06
N LEU A 91 4.51 0.57 -23.96
CA LEU A 91 5.61 -0.35 -23.61
C LEU A 91 5.10 -1.58 -22.82
N GLY A 92 3.98 -2.17 -23.25
CA GLY A 92 3.42 -3.35 -22.60
C GLY A 92 2.71 -3.13 -21.27
N VAL A 93 2.68 -1.92 -20.70
CA VAL A 93 1.98 -1.64 -19.43
C VAL A 93 1.00 -0.49 -19.57
N ASN A 94 -0.08 -0.52 -18.79
CA ASN A 94 -1.01 0.61 -18.72
C ASN A 94 -0.42 1.72 -17.86
N ALA A 95 0.13 2.76 -18.50
CA ALA A 95 0.83 3.85 -17.82
C ALA A 95 -0.06 4.59 -16.80
N GLY A 96 -1.36 4.76 -17.10
CA GLY A 96 -2.31 5.41 -16.19
C GLY A 96 -2.54 4.58 -14.92
N VAL A 97 -2.76 3.27 -15.08
CA VAL A 97 -2.91 2.34 -13.94
C VAL A 97 -1.61 2.23 -13.16
N LEU A 98 -0.46 2.19 -13.84
CA LEU A 98 0.86 2.18 -13.20
C LEU A 98 1.05 3.42 -12.33
N PHE A 99 0.75 4.60 -12.87
CA PHE A 99 0.87 5.87 -12.18
C PHE A 99 -0.04 5.91 -10.94
N ILE A 100 -1.32 5.57 -11.11
CA ILE A 100 -2.29 5.61 -10.00
C ILE A 100 -1.89 4.60 -8.92
N ASN A 101 -1.61 3.35 -9.27
CA ASN A 101 -1.31 2.32 -8.27
C ASN A 101 0.03 2.57 -7.58
N ASN A 102 1.07 2.90 -8.35
CA ASN A 102 2.43 2.95 -7.85
C ASN A 102 2.87 4.34 -7.38
N LEU A 103 2.08 5.40 -7.55
CA LEU A 103 2.47 6.72 -7.00
C LEU A 103 1.44 7.26 -6.02
N ILE A 104 0.16 7.05 -6.32
CA ILE A 104 -0.96 7.56 -5.53
C ILE A 104 -1.39 6.52 -4.50
N TRP A 105 -1.84 5.37 -4.97
CA TRP A 105 -2.55 4.40 -4.13
C TRP A 105 -1.62 3.72 -3.13
N TRP A 106 -0.67 2.90 -3.57
CA TRP A 106 0.15 2.09 -2.67
C TRP A 106 1.09 2.92 -1.79
N PRO A 107 1.90 3.84 -2.34
CA PRO A 107 2.89 4.49 -1.51
C PRO A 107 2.31 5.61 -0.66
N THR A 108 1.37 6.39 -1.19
CA THR A 108 0.91 7.61 -0.53
C THR A 108 -0.25 7.31 0.42
N LEU A 109 -1.27 6.57 -0.02
CA LEU A 109 -2.44 6.29 0.80
C LEU A 109 -2.23 5.04 1.66
N GLN A 110 -1.90 3.92 1.02
CA GLN A 110 -1.80 2.62 1.67
C GLN A 110 -0.56 2.46 2.57
N ALA A 111 0.54 3.15 2.27
CA ALA A 111 1.73 3.19 3.13
C ALA A 111 1.80 4.48 3.97
N LEU A 112 2.14 5.63 3.38
CA LEU A 112 2.41 6.85 4.16
C LEU A 112 1.25 7.27 5.07
N LEU A 113 0.05 7.46 4.51
CA LEU A 113 -1.10 7.88 5.28
C LEU A 113 -1.54 6.81 6.28
N ALA A 114 -1.57 5.54 5.88
CA ALA A 114 -1.96 4.45 6.79
C ALA A 114 -1.00 4.33 7.99
N PHE A 115 0.31 4.41 7.79
CA PHE A 115 1.28 4.42 8.88
C PHE A 115 1.14 5.66 9.78
N TYR A 116 0.85 6.83 9.19
CA TYR A 116 0.56 8.04 9.97
C TYR A 116 -0.66 7.85 10.88
N ILE A 117 -1.78 7.37 10.32
CA ILE A 117 -3.02 7.08 11.06
C ILE A 117 -2.74 6.08 12.18
N ALA A 118 -2.08 4.97 11.87
CA ALA A 118 -1.81 3.92 12.84
C ALA A 118 -0.92 4.41 13.99
N ARG A 119 0.08 5.26 13.70
CA ARG A 119 0.91 5.85 14.75
C ARG A 119 0.22 6.94 15.55
N ARG A 120 -0.78 7.60 14.97
CA ARG A 120 -1.65 8.52 15.72
C ARG A 120 -2.48 7.77 16.76
N ILE A 121 -2.97 6.57 16.41
CA ILE A 121 -3.75 5.69 17.29
C ILE A 121 -2.86 5.05 18.37
N ILE A 122 -1.65 4.62 18.01
CA ILE A 122 -0.69 4.01 18.94
C ILE A 122 0.54 4.91 19.12
N PRO A 123 0.44 5.94 19.98
CA PRO A 123 1.57 6.81 20.26
C PRO A 123 2.65 6.11 21.10
N GLY A 124 3.87 6.66 21.07
CA GLY A 124 4.95 6.25 21.97
C GLY A 124 5.62 4.92 21.62
N ILE A 125 5.51 4.45 20.37
CA ILE A 125 6.23 3.27 19.90
C ILE A 125 7.73 3.59 19.76
N ASP A 126 8.57 2.80 20.41
CA ASP A 126 10.00 2.78 20.15
C ASP A 126 10.34 1.95 18.90
N ARG A 127 10.98 2.60 17.92
CA ARG A 127 11.49 1.98 16.68
C ARG A 127 13.01 1.91 16.64
N GLN A 128 13.70 2.00 17.79
CA GLN A 128 15.16 1.93 17.82
C GLN A 128 15.67 0.59 17.32
N LYS A 129 14.98 -0.51 17.65
CA LYS A 129 15.35 -1.87 17.24
C LYS A 129 14.56 -2.33 15.99
N PRO A 130 15.11 -3.22 15.15
CA PRO A 130 14.35 -3.86 14.08
C PRO A 130 13.19 -4.70 14.65
N LEU A 131 12.06 -4.79 13.92
CA LEU A 131 10.89 -5.58 14.35
C LEU A 131 11.16 -7.08 14.29
N LEU A 132 11.96 -7.49 13.31
CA LEU A 132 12.14 -8.87 12.88
C LEU A 132 13.64 -9.19 12.82
N GLY A 133 14.02 -10.43 13.13
CA GLY A 133 15.35 -10.94 12.79
C GLY A 133 15.46 -11.30 11.31
N ARG A 134 16.67 -11.62 10.83
CA ARG A 134 16.92 -11.98 9.41
C ARG A 134 16.03 -13.13 8.92
N LYS A 135 15.87 -14.18 9.74
CA LYS A 135 14.99 -15.32 9.45
C LYS A 135 13.52 -14.89 9.31
N GLY A 136 13.06 -13.98 10.17
CA GLY A 136 11.70 -13.45 10.11
C GLY A 136 11.44 -12.60 8.86
N VAL A 137 12.42 -11.78 8.45
CA VAL A 137 12.36 -11.03 7.19
C VAL A 137 12.25 -11.98 6.00
N ALA A 138 13.12 -13.00 5.93
CA ALA A 138 13.08 -13.99 4.85
C ALA A 138 11.75 -14.74 4.82
N ALA A 139 11.25 -15.21 5.97
CA ALA A 139 9.99 -15.94 6.07
C ALA A 139 8.79 -15.09 5.61
N LEU A 140 8.67 -13.85 6.08
CA LEU A 140 7.58 -12.96 5.67
C LEU A 140 7.70 -12.54 4.20
N PHE A 141 8.91 -12.38 3.68
CA PHE A 141 9.13 -12.09 2.26
C PHE A 141 8.70 -13.26 1.38
N ILE A 142 9.08 -14.49 1.73
CA ILE A 142 8.63 -15.70 1.02
C ILE A 142 7.10 -15.82 1.10
N MET A 143 6.52 -15.60 2.28
CA MET A 143 5.07 -15.60 2.47
C MET A 143 4.38 -14.56 1.57
N PHE A 144 4.89 -13.34 1.49
CA PHE A 144 4.37 -12.30 0.60
C PHE A 144 4.37 -12.75 -0.86
N ILE A 145 5.46 -13.35 -1.35
CA ILE A 145 5.54 -13.85 -2.73
C ILE A 145 4.55 -15.01 -2.97
N LEU A 146 4.51 -16.00 -2.08
CA LEU A 146 3.63 -17.15 -2.21
C LEU A 146 2.15 -16.76 -2.18
N VAL A 147 1.76 -15.88 -1.26
CA VAL A 147 0.39 -15.38 -1.18
C VAL A 147 0.07 -14.50 -2.39
N SER A 148 0.98 -13.63 -2.83
CA SER A 148 0.75 -12.82 -4.04
C SER A 148 0.56 -13.70 -5.29
N PHE A 149 1.29 -14.80 -5.37
CA PHE A 149 1.14 -15.79 -6.43
C PHE A 149 -0.20 -16.52 -6.33
N SER A 150 -0.69 -16.86 -5.13
CA SER A 150 -1.97 -17.56 -5.00
C SER A 150 -3.17 -16.77 -5.52
N PHE A 151 -3.11 -15.43 -5.63
CA PHE A 151 -4.14 -14.63 -6.30
C PHE A 151 -4.42 -15.07 -7.75
N HIS A 152 -3.49 -15.78 -8.40
CA HIS A 152 -3.70 -16.41 -9.70
C HIS A 152 -4.90 -17.37 -9.70
N LEU A 153 -5.12 -18.07 -8.57
CA LEU A 153 -6.17 -19.07 -8.42
C LEU A 153 -7.52 -18.44 -8.05
N PHE A 154 -7.52 -17.27 -7.42
CA PHE A 154 -8.69 -16.69 -6.76
C PHE A 154 -9.20 -15.37 -7.37
N ALA A 155 -8.50 -14.81 -8.36
CA ALA A 155 -8.92 -13.60 -9.07
C ALA A 155 -9.09 -13.86 -10.59
N PRO A 156 -10.12 -14.64 -10.99
CA PRO A 156 -10.38 -14.92 -12.39
C PRO A 156 -10.68 -13.61 -13.15
N GLY A 157 -10.04 -13.45 -14.31
CA GLY A 157 -10.22 -12.28 -15.16
C GLY A 157 -9.20 -11.16 -14.96
N LEU A 158 -8.11 -11.37 -14.22
CA LEU A 158 -6.93 -10.50 -14.33
C LEU A 158 -5.84 -11.19 -15.17
N ARG A 159 -5.05 -10.39 -15.91
CA ARG A 159 -4.04 -10.88 -16.84
C ARG A 159 -2.71 -11.14 -16.13
N TYR A 160 -1.98 -12.12 -16.65
CA TYR A 160 -0.61 -12.42 -16.27
C TYR A 160 0.38 -11.53 -17.02
N PRO A 161 1.51 -11.15 -16.39
CA PRO A 161 2.56 -10.45 -17.09
C PRO A 161 3.21 -11.37 -18.14
N GLN A 162 3.29 -10.89 -19.37
CA GLN A 162 4.10 -11.49 -20.43
C GLN A 162 5.58 -11.22 -20.19
N ILE A 163 6.48 -11.98 -20.82
CA ILE A 163 7.94 -11.88 -20.61
C ILE A 163 8.44 -10.45 -20.77
N HIS A 164 8.01 -9.72 -21.79
CA HIS A 164 8.44 -8.32 -21.97
C HIS A 164 7.94 -7.39 -20.85
N GLN A 165 6.74 -7.64 -20.30
CA GLN A 165 6.18 -6.89 -19.17
C GLN A 165 6.95 -7.19 -17.88
N ILE A 166 7.33 -8.46 -17.67
CA ILE A 166 8.21 -8.90 -16.58
C ILE A 166 9.54 -8.14 -16.64
N LEU A 167 10.17 -8.06 -17.81
CA LEU A 167 11.43 -7.34 -17.99
C LEU A 167 11.31 -5.86 -17.64
N ILE A 168 10.23 -5.20 -18.08
CA ILE A 168 9.99 -3.78 -17.78
C ILE A 168 9.79 -3.55 -16.28
N LEU A 169 8.97 -4.38 -15.63
CA LEU A 169 8.78 -4.29 -14.18
C LEU A 169 10.09 -4.57 -13.42
N ALA A 170 10.88 -5.54 -13.84
CA ALA A 170 12.18 -5.84 -13.25
C ALA A 170 13.16 -4.67 -13.39
N ILE A 171 13.18 -3.99 -14.54
CA ILE A 171 13.98 -2.77 -14.75
C ILE A 171 13.52 -1.65 -13.80
N LEU A 172 12.22 -1.38 -13.70
CA LEU A 172 11.67 -0.36 -12.80
C LEU A 172 11.99 -0.66 -11.33
N ILE A 173 11.82 -1.91 -10.90
CA ILE A 173 12.21 -2.38 -9.56
C ILE A 173 13.70 -2.14 -9.33
N SER A 174 14.56 -2.48 -10.30
CA SER A 174 16.01 -2.31 -10.19
C SER A 174 16.42 -0.85 -10.06
N ILE A 175 15.81 0.04 -10.84
CA ILE A 175 16.03 1.49 -10.77
C ILE A 175 15.63 2.01 -9.38
N LEU A 176 14.44 1.66 -8.90
CA LEU A 176 13.97 2.11 -7.58
C LEU A 176 14.81 1.53 -6.45
N ALA A 177 15.24 0.27 -6.54
CA ALA A 177 16.12 -0.37 -5.56
C ALA A 177 17.49 0.33 -5.51
N TYR A 178 18.04 0.72 -6.67
CA TYR A 178 19.27 1.51 -6.75
C TYR A 178 19.09 2.88 -6.07
N VAL A 179 18.01 3.60 -6.40
CA VAL A 179 17.69 4.91 -5.78
C VAL A 179 17.50 4.76 -4.26
N PHE A 180 16.77 3.75 -3.82
CA PHE A 180 16.55 3.44 -2.41
C PHE A 180 17.86 3.18 -1.69
N LYS A 181 18.71 2.29 -2.21
CA LYS A 181 20.04 1.96 -1.67
C LYS A 181 20.92 3.21 -1.51
N LYS A 182 20.93 4.09 -2.52
CA LYS A 182 21.68 5.36 -2.47
C LYS A 182 21.12 6.31 -1.41
N SER A 183 19.81 6.32 -1.22
CA SER A 183 19.15 7.19 -0.26
C SER A 183 19.38 6.78 1.20
N VAL A 184 19.38 5.49 1.52
CA VAL A 184 19.46 4.96 2.89
C VAL A 184 20.82 5.22 3.52
N LYS A 185 21.90 5.14 2.73
CA LYS A 185 23.28 5.38 3.19
C LYS A 185 23.51 6.77 3.80
N ARG A 186 22.64 7.76 3.53
CA ARG A 186 22.82 9.16 3.96
C ARG A 186 22.26 9.47 5.36
N ASN A 187 21.50 8.58 6.01
CA ASN A 187 20.58 8.97 7.10
C ASN A 187 20.76 8.22 8.45
N LEU A 188 21.87 7.53 8.70
CA LEU A 188 22.05 6.70 9.91
C LEU A 188 22.03 7.46 11.27
N ALA A 189 21.87 8.79 11.30
CA ALA A 189 22.20 9.60 12.47
C ALA A 189 21.04 10.26 13.24
N MET A 190 19.75 10.15 12.86
CA MET A 190 18.69 10.88 13.60
C MET A 190 17.46 10.05 14.00
N PRO A 191 17.06 10.05 15.28
CA PRO A 191 15.80 9.49 15.71
C PRO A 191 14.65 10.37 15.20
N VAL A 192 13.81 9.82 14.32
CA VAL A 192 12.60 10.50 13.85
C VAL A 192 11.55 10.40 14.95
N LYS A 193 11.34 11.50 15.70
CA LYS A 193 10.22 11.60 16.65
C LYS A 193 8.92 11.83 15.88
N PHE A 194 7.84 11.20 16.35
CA PHE A 194 6.51 11.45 15.81
C PHE A 194 6.02 12.85 16.22
N VAL A 195 5.53 13.65 15.26
CA VAL A 195 5.05 15.02 15.46
C VAL A 195 3.64 15.16 14.87
N PRO A 196 2.57 15.06 15.66
CA PRO A 196 1.21 15.15 15.13
C PRO A 196 0.97 16.51 14.45
N GLY A 197 0.20 16.50 13.36
CA GLY A 197 -0.14 17.71 12.62
C GLY A 197 -1.64 17.85 12.45
N LYS A 198 -2.23 18.99 12.85
CA LYS A 198 -3.68 19.23 12.74
C LYS A 198 -4.24 18.99 11.34
N PHE A 199 -3.51 19.42 10.30
CA PHE A 199 -3.90 19.20 8.91
C PHE A 199 -3.95 17.71 8.55
N LEU A 200 -2.92 16.94 8.93
CA LEU A 200 -2.86 15.50 8.67
C LEU A 200 -3.89 14.74 9.49
N ASP A 201 -4.19 15.18 10.72
CA ASP A 201 -5.27 14.62 11.54
C ASP A 201 -6.63 14.83 10.88
N LEU A 202 -6.92 16.05 10.40
CA LEU A 202 -8.17 16.34 9.68
C LEU A 202 -8.29 15.52 8.40
N LEU A 203 -7.20 15.46 7.61
CA LEU A 203 -7.17 14.68 6.37
C LEU A 203 -7.34 13.18 6.64
N SER A 204 -6.76 12.67 7.74
CA SER A 204 -6.92 11.29 8.19
C SER A 204 -8.36 10.97 8.56
N ILE A 205 -9.01 11.82 9.36
CA ILE A 205 -10.41 11.66 9.76
C ILE A 205 -11.30 11.68 8.51
N PHE A 206 -11.12 12.68 7.63
CA PHE A 206 -11.85 12.76 6.38
C PHE A 206 -11.68 11.48 5.54
N THR A 207 -10.44 11.00 5.40
CA THR A 207 -10.15 9.78 4.64
C THR A 207 -10.86 8.57 5.23
N ILE A 208 -10.80 8.34 6.54
CA ILE A 208 -11.46 7.20 7.18
C ILE A 208 -12.97 7.27 7.00
N VAL A 209 -13.58 8.42 7.27
CA VAL A 209 -15.04 8.63 7.11
C VAL A 209 -15.45 8.39 5.66
N TYR A 210 -14.71 8.95 4.71
CA TYR A 210 -14.95 8.76 3.29
C TYR A 210 -14.87 7.29 2.88
N LEU A 211 -13.85 6.56 3.32
CA LEU A 211 -13.69 5.14 2.98
C LEU A 211 -14.81 4.28 3.56
N ILE A 212 -15.28 4.58 4.78
CA ILE A 212 -16.43 3.90 5.40
C ILE A 212 -17.70 4.16 4.58
N ILE A 213 -17.96 5.41 4.21
CA ILE A 213 -19.12 5.77 3.37
C ILE A 213 -19.03 5.01 2.02
N SER A 214 -17.88 5.06 1.35
CA SER A 214 -17.66 4.35 0.08
C SER A 214 -17.87 2.84 0.19
N PHE A 215 -17.42 2.22 1.28
CA PHE A 215 -17.58 0.79 1.55
C PHE A 215 -19.05 0.34 1.62
N PHE A 216 -19.92 1.15 2.25
CA PHE A 216 -21.35 0.85 2.39
C PHE A 216 -22.21 1.36 1.23
N TYR A 217 -21.85 2.49 0.63
CA TYR A 217 -22.66 3.18 -0.37
C TYR A 217 -22.49 2.60 -1.77
N PHE A 218 -21.25 2.27 -2.20
CA PHE A 218 -21.00 1.72 -3.54
C PHE A 218 -21.20 0.20 -3.60
N THR A 219 -22.39 -0.26 -3.23
CA THR A 219 -22.74 -1.70 -3.11
C THR A 219 -23.61 -2.22 -4.24
N GLN A 220 -24.17 -1.32 -5.06
CA GLN A 220 -25.24 -1.61 -6.03
C GLN A 220 -24.76 -1.70 -7.50
N ASP A 221 -23.57 -2.24 -7.78
CA ASP A 221 -23.24 -2.59 -9.19
C ASP A 221 -24.02 -3.86 -9.55
N GLN A 222 -25.15 -3.70 -10.24
CA GLN A 222 -26.07 -4.79 -10.63
C GLN A 222 -25.54 -5.67 -11.78
N SER A 223 -24.37 -5.37 -12.36
CA SER A 223 -23.78 -6.23 -13.40
C SER A 223 -23.09 -7.45 -12.79
N ILE A 224 -23.90 -8.41 -12.33
CA ILE A 224 -23.49 -9.77 -12.02
C ILE A 224 -23.21 -10.49 -13.35
N LEU A 225 -22.12 -10.16 -14.03
CA LEU A 225 -21.59 -10.96 -15.13
C LEU A 225 -20.05 -10.93 -15.08
N ASN A 226 -19.52 -11.84 -14.27
CA ASN A 226 -18.24 -12.56 -14.43
C ASN A 226 -16.93 -11.82 -14.75
N THR A 227 -16.84 -10.50 -14.75
CA THR A 227 -15.56 -9.83 -14.99
C THR A 227 -15.39 -8.56 -14.16
N THR A 228 -14.39 -8.61 -13.27
CA THR A 228 -13.89 -7.57 -12.36
C THR A 228 -14.64 -7.39 -11.02
N ILE A 229 -13.93 -7.70 -9.94
CA ILE A 229 -14.36 -7.60 -8.52
C ILE A 229 -14.43 -6.13 -8.04
N LEU A 230 -14.12 -5.16 -8.92
CA LEU A 230 -14.10 -3.74 -8.60
C LEU A 230 -15.40 -3.08 -9.05
N ASN A 231 -16.00 -2.27 -8.19
CA ASN A 231 -17.21 -1.51 -8.51
C ASN A 231 -16.84 -0.32 -9.39
N LYS A 232 -17.44 -0.20 -10.59
CA LYS A 232 -17.08 0.85 -11.55
C LYS A 232 -17.44 2.25 -11.04
N GLN A 233 -18.58 2.37 -10.37
CA GLN A 233 -18.99 3.62 -9.73
C GLN A 233 -18.05 4.00 -8.59
N ALA A 234 -17.66 3.01 -7.77
CA ALA A 234 -16.67 3.23 -6.73
C ALA A 234 -15.34 3.70 -7.32
N LEU A 235 -14.85 3.10 -8.41
CA LEU A 235 -13.62 3.54 -9.07
C LEU A 235 -13.74 4.97 -9.60
N ARG A 236 -14.85 5.34 -10.23
CA ARG A 236 -15.07 6.69 -10.77
C ARG A 236 -15.01 7.78 -9.70
N VAL A 237 -15.43 7.48 -8.47
CA VAL A 237 -15.42 8.46 -7.36
C VAL A 237 -14.13 8.37 -6.55
N ASN A 238 -13.70 7.16 -6.19
CA ASN A 238 -12.53 6.95 -5.33
C ASN A 238 -11.23 7.34 -6.01
N VAL A 239 -11.06 7.14 -7.33
CA VAL A 239 -9.81 7.52 -8.00
C VAL A 239 -9.55 9.03 -7.91
N PRO A 240 -10.49 9.93 -8.30
CA PRO A 240 -10.31 11.38 -8.12
C PRO A 240 -10.10 11.82 -6.66
N VAL A 241 -10.84 11.23 -5.72
CA VAL A 241 -10.69 11.56 -4.29
C VAL A 241 -9.32 11.14 -3.78
N SER A 242 -8.86 9.94 -4.12
CA SER A 242 -7.53 9.45 -3.75
C SER A 242 -6.39 10.26 -4.36
N ILE A 243 -6.53 10.69 -5.62
CA ILE A 243 -5.58 11.63 -6.24
C ILE A 243 -5.58 12.95 -5.47
N SER A 244 -6.74 13.47 -5.09
CA SER A 244 -6.86 14.73 -4.34
C SER A 244 -6.18 14.63 -2.96
N ILE A 245 -6.44 13.56 -2.20
CA ILE A 245 -5.82 13.31 -0.90
C ILE A 245 -4.30 13.17 -1.04
N ALA A 246 -3.83 12.40 -2.03
CA ALA A 246 -2.41 12.23 -2.28
C ALA A 246 -1.72 13.55 -2.68
N THR A 247 -2.33 14.34 -3.55
CA THR A 247 -1.83 15.67 -3.92
C THR A 247 -1.78 16.59 -2.69
N MET A 248 -2.81 16.59 -1.85
CA MET A 248 -2.81 17.36 -0.59
C MET A 248 -1.67 16.95 0.34
N LEU A 249 -1.41 15.65 0.50
CA LEU A 249 -0.28 15.12 1.28
C LEU A 249 1.07 15.55 0.70
N LEU A 250 1.25 15.42 -0.61
CA LEU A 250 2.48 15.80 -1.31
C LEU A 250 2.73 17.31 -1.21
N VAL A 251 1.71 18.14 -1.44
CA VAL A 251 1.81 19.61 -1.33
C VAL A 251 2.12 20.03 0.11
N TYR A 252 1.43 19.45 1.10
CA TYR A 252 1.70 19.71 2.51
C TYR A 252 3.16 19.41 2.86
N ARG A 253 3.67 18.27 2.37
CA ARG A 253 5.04 17.84 2.57
C ARG A 253 6.05 18.78 1.91
N LEU A 254 5.85 19.13 0.65
CA LEU A 254 6.74 20.01 -0.10
C LEU A 254 6.81 21.41 0.53
N LYS A 255 5.68 21.96 0.97
CA LYS A 255 5.61 23.28 1.61
C LYS A 255 6.22 23.29 3.00
N THR A 256 5.91 22.30 3.83
CA THR A 256 6.35 22.31 5.23
C THR A 256 7.78 21.80 5.41
N LYS A 257 8.33 21.06 4.42
CA LYS A 257 9.57 20.27 4.52
C LYS A 257 9.61 19.33 5.74
N LYS A 258 8.47 19.16 6.43
CA LYS A 258 8.34 18.28 7.58
C LYS A 258 8.23 16.86 7.04
N THR A 259 9.02 15.96 7.61
CA THR A 259 8.75 14.53 7.45
C THR A 259 7.33 14.26 7.94
N ILE A 260 6.55 13.51 7.16
CA ILE A 260 5.38 12.83 7.72
C ILE A 260 5.97 12.01 8.86
N PRO A 261 5.68 12.36 10.11
CA PRO A 261 6.27 11.66 11.22
C PRO A 261 5.63 10.29 11.21
N LEU A 262 6.39 9.32 10.72
CA LEU A 262 5.97 7.94 10.66
C LEU A 262 6.56 7.19 11.78
#